data_AF-A0A915Y0T3-F1
#
_entry.id   AF-A0A915Y0T3-F1
#
_cell.length_a   1.000
_cell.length_b   1.000
_cell.length_c   1.000
_cell.angle_alpha   90.00
_cell.angle_beta   90.00
_cell.angle_gamma   90.00
#
_symmetry.space_group_name_H-M   'P 1'
#
loop_
_entity.id
_entity.type
_entity.pdbx_description
1 polymer ?
#
loop_
_entity_poly.entity_id
_entity_poly.type
_entity_poly.pdbx_seq_one_letter_code
_entity_poly.pdbx_strand_id
1 'polypeptide(L)'
;MEVARFWRTTGQRYRLVGEVCPNCGKRIFPPRDVCPVCEQEARTPFTFSGRGEIYSYSTIHVPPEGFEKFAPYTVALVRLAEGPLVTAQLTDVEEDEVYIGMPVEMVTRVLREDGERGMLVYGYKFRPARPVRDAAPKAATEPARVPEPAVSAPAEVRPVAVQAVMA
;
A
#
# COMPACT_ATOMS: atom_id res chain seq x y z
N MET A 1 0.29 -10.46 -21.16
CA MET A 1 0.99 -11.34 -20.19
C MET A 1 1.34 -10.53 -18.93
N GLU A 2 0.33 -9.96 -18.28
CA GLU A 2 0.53 -8.93 -17.24
C GLU A 2 0.36 -9.49 -15.82
N VAL A 3 -0.52 -10.47 -15.64
CA VAL A 3 -0.88 -11.04 -14.33
C VAL A 3 0.34 -11.61 -13.59
N ALA A 4 1.15 -12.43 -14.26
CA ALA A 4 2.30 -13.07 -13.61
C ALA A 4 3.42 -12.07 -13.25
N ARG A 5 3.57 -10.98 -14.03
CA ARG A 5 4.52 -9.90 -13.73
C ARG A 5 4.02 -9.07 -12.55
N PHE A 6 2.73 -8.76 -12.54
CA PHE A 6 2.12 -8.03 -11.44
C PHE A 6 2.26 -8.80 -10.12
N TRP A 7 1.88 -10.07 -10.10
CA TRP A 7 1.93 -10.92 -8.91
C TRP A 7 3.33 -10.94 -8.26
N ARG A 8 4.39 -11.11 -9.05
CA ARG A 8 5.80 -11.09 -8.57
C ARG A 8 6.23 -9.73 -8.00
N THR A 9 5.63 -8.64 -8.47
CA THR A 9 5.99 -7.27 -8.06
C THR A 9 5.05 -6.67 -7.01
N THR A 10 4.11 -7.47 -6.47
CA THR A 10 3.13 -7.01 -5.47
C THR A 10 3.79 -6.42 -4.22
N GLY A 11 4.87 -7.05 -3.72
CA GLY A 11 5.57 -6.59 -2.51
C GLY A 11 6.12 -5.17 -2.65
N GLN A 12 6.82 -4.89 -3.76
CA GLN A 12 7.37 -3.55 -4.03
C GLN A 12 6.28 -2.53 -4.39
N ARG A 13 5.19 -2.93 -5.05
CA ARG A 13 4.11 -2.03 -5.47
C ARG A 13 3.23 -1.60 -4.30
N TYR A 14 2.93 -2.50 -3.36
CA TYR A 14 1.93 -2.26 -2.31
C TYR A 14 2.54 -1.71 -1.03
N ARG A 15 3.79 -2.10 -0.75
CA ARG A 15 4.45 -1.84 0.53
C ARG A 15 5.81 -1.16 0.38
N LEU A 16 6.18 -0.75 -0.83
CA LEU A 16 7.53 -0.26 -1.16
C LEU A 16 8.62 -1.16 -0.54
N VAL A 17 8.48 -2.48 -0.70
CA VAL A 17 9.54 -3.41 -0.29
C VAL A 17 10.63 -3.39 -1.35
N GLY A 18 11.80 -2.89 -0.98
CA GLY A 18 13.03 -3.06 -1.72
C GLY A 18 14.01 -3.90 -0.90
N GLU A 19 15.29 -3.56 -0.98
CA GLU A 19 16.35 -4.32 -0.31
C GLU A 19 17.38 -3.40 0.33
N VAL A 20 18.13 -3.96 1.28
CA VAL A 20 19.35 -3.37 1.81
C VAL A 20 20.50 -4.31 1.53
N CYS A 21 21.60 -3.78 0.99
CA CYS A 21 22.81 -4.57 0.79
C CYS A 21 23.49 -4.80 2.15
N PRO A 22 23.72 -6.06 2.58
CA PRO A 22 24.37 -6.32 3.86
C PRO A 22 25.85 -5.90 3.88
N ASN A 23 26.48 -5.76 2.70
CA ASN A 23 27.90 -5.45 2.58
C ASN A 23 28.19 -3.94 2.66
N CYS A 24 27.41 -3.11 1.96
CA CYS A 24 27.63 -1.66 1.91
C CYS A 24 26.53 -0.83 2.60
N GLY A 25 25.48 -1.47 3.12
CA GLY A 25 24.35 -0.80 3.77
C GLY A 25 23.46 0.01 2.82
N LYS A 26 23.72 -0.02 1.50
CA LYS A 26 22.92 0.75 0.53
C LYS A 26 21.51 0.20 0.45
N ARG A 27 20.52 1.08 0.58
CA ARG A 27 19.10 0.80 0.37
C ARG A 27 18.78 0.93 -1.12
N ILE A 28 18.14 -0.10 -1.67
CA ILE A 28 17.95 -0.30 -3.10
C ILE A 28 16.45 -0.45 -3.36
N PHE A 29 15.96 0.34 -4.29
CA PHE A 29 14.59 0.24 -4.79
C PHE A 29 14.59 0.57 -6.29
N PRO A 30 13.95 -0.23 -7.15
CA PRO A 30 13.32 -1.54 -6.92
C PRO A 30 14.29 -2.61 -6.35
N PRO A 31 13.80 -3.70 -5.73
CA PRO A 31 14.64 -4.81 -5.28
C PRO A 31 15.41 -5.44 -6.46
N ARG A 32 16.67 -5.84 -6.20
CA ARG A 32 17.64 -6.37 -7.16
C ARG A 32 18.55 -7.39 -6.49
N ASP A 33 18.72 -8.55 -7.13
CA ASP A 33 19.59 -9.62 -6.62
C ASP A 33 21.07 -9.20 -6.41
N VAL A 34 21.54 -8.20 -7.18
CA VAL A 34 22.91 -7.68 -7.14
C VAL A 34 22.92 -6.18 -6.83
N CYS A 35 23.74 -5.81 -5.86
CA CYS A 35 23.92 -4.42 -5.46
C CYS A 35 24.59 -3.60 -6.58
N PRO A 36 24.02 -2.47 -7.03
CA PRO A 36 24.62 -1.64 -8.07
C PRO A 36 25.86 -0.85 -7.61
N VAL A 37 26.21 -0.90 -6.32
CA VAL A 37 27.33 -0.13 -5.75
C VAL A 37 28.55 -1.01 -5.50
N CYS A 38 28.37 -2.17 -4.86
CA CYS A 38 29.49 -3.07 -4.52
C CYS A 38 29.46 -4.41 -5.27
N GLU A 39 28.48 -4.61 -6.16
CA GLU A 39 28.33 -5.81 -7.00
C GLU A 39 28.17 -7.13 -6.23
N GLN A 40 27.99 -7.06 -4.92
CA GLN A 40 27.67 -8.21 -4.07
C GLN A 40 26.17 -8.49 -4.04
N GLU A 41 25.80 -9.67 -3.53
CA GLU A 41 24.39 -10.04 -3.36
C GLU A 41 23.65 -9.02 -2.46
N ALA A 42 22.52 -8.53 -2.96
CA ALA A 42 21.55 -7.75 -2.19
C ALA A 42 20.28 -8.59 -2.11
N ARG A 43 20.06 -9.22 -0.95
CA ARG A 43 18.92 -10.13 -0.73
C ARG A 43 18.18 -9.89 0.57
N THR A 44 18.57 -8.87 1.33
CA THR A 44 17.93 -8.55 2.61
C THR A 44 16.74 -7.63 2.33
N PRO A 45 15.49 -8.07 2.53
CA PRO A 45 14.32 -7.24 2.26
C PRO A 45 14.28 -6.04 3.22
N PHE A 46 13.94 -4.87 2.67
CA PHE A 46 13.81 -3.63 3.43
C PHE A 46 12.52 -2.91 3.04
N THR A 47 11.71 -2.56 4.04
CA THR A 47 10.45 -1.83 3.82
C THR A 47 10.70 -0.33 3.99
N PHE A 48 10.48 0.44 2.94
CA PHE A 48 10.63 1.89 2.97
C PHE A 48 9.44 2.55 3.68
N SER A 49 9.66 3.68 4.34
CA SER A 49 8.62 4.42 5.08
C SER A 49 7.52 4.98 4.16
N GLY A 50 7.82 5.13 2.87
CA GLY A 50 6.94 5.76 1.89
C GLY A 50 6.88 7.28 2.03
N ARG A 51 7.74 7.89 2.85
CA ARG A 51 7.90 9.34 2.91
C ARG A 51 9.00 9.79 1.95
N GLY A 52 8.81 10.94 1.33
CA GLY A 52 9.81 11.51 0.45
C GLY A 52 9.51 12.96 0.09
N GLU A 53 10.30 13.48 -0.82
CA GLU A 53 10.19 14.85 -1.34
C GLU A 53 10.21 14.83 -2.87
N ILE A 54 9.48 15.74 -3.51
CA ILE A 54 9.50 15.87 -4.97
C ILE A 54 10.87 16.38 -5.42
N TYR A 55 11.59 15.56 -6.19
CA TYR A 55 12.87 15.92 -6.79
C TYR A 55 12.68 16.66 -8.13
N SER A 56 11.70 16.22 -8.94
CA SER A 56 11.33 16.81 -10.23
C SER A 56 9.94 16.32 -10.61
N TYR A 57 9.18 17.07 -11.38
CA TYR A 57 7.83 16.68 -11.81
C TYR A 57 7.49 17.21 -13.21
N SER A 58 6.47 16.62 -13.82
CA SER A 58 5.90 17.04 -15.10
C SER A 58 4.43 16.65 -15.18
N THR A 59 3.60 17.54 -15.74
CA THR A 59 2.17 17.30 -15.94
C THR A 59 1.90 16.77 -17.33
N ILE A 60 1.28 15.60 -17.40
CA ILE A 60 0.88 14.95 -18.65
C ILE A 60 -0.54 15.40 -18.99
N HIS A 61 -0.63 16.25 -20.02
CA HIS A 61 -1.88 16.77 -20.56
C HIS A 61 -2.47 15.87 -21.65
N VAL A 62 -1.61 15.25 -22.45
CA VAL A 62 -2.00 14.33 -23.53
C VAL A 62 -1.56 12.93 -23.11
N PRO A 63 -2.46 12.15 -22.48
CA PRO A 63 -2.12 10.83 -21.96
C PRO A 63 -2.01 9.80 -23.09
N PRO A 64 -1.22 8.73 -22.89
CA PRO A 64 -1.27 7.56 -23.76
C PRO A 64 -2.61 6.82 -23.60
N GLU A 65 -2.88 5.92 -24.54
CA GLU A 65 -4.09 5.09 -24.54
C GLU A 65 -4.25 4.31 -23.21
N GLY A 66 -5.45 4.35 -22.63
CA GLY A 66 -5.79 3.72 -21.35
C GLY A 66 -5.50 4.55 -20.10
N PHE A 67 -4.95 5.76 -20.24
CA PHE A 67 -4.71 6.72 -19.15
C PHE A 67 -5.55 7.99 -19.28
N GLU A 68 -6.50 8.03 -20.22
CA GLU A 68 -7.37 9.18 -20.50
C GLU A 68 -8.17 9.60 -19.26
N LYS A 69 -8.59 8.62 -18.46
CA LYS A 69 -9.33 8.86 -17.21
C LYS A 69 -8.54 9.64 -16.15
N PHE A 70 -7.22 9.68 -16.27
CA PHE A 70 -6.36 10.36 -15.31
C PHE A 70 -5.90 11.73 -15.78
N ALA A 71 -6.14 12.12 -17.04
CA ALA A 71 -5.65 13.40 -17.54
C ALA A 71 -6.49 14.59 -17.04
N PRO A 72 -5.85 15.73 -16.71
CA PRO A 72 -4.40 15.90 -16.56
C PRO A 72 -3.87 15.23 -15.28
N TYR A 73 -2.68 14.61 -15.34
CA TYR A 73 -2.02 14.09 -14.14
C TYR A 73 -0.54 14.44 -14.08
N THR A 74 -0.07 14.70 -12.86
CA THR A 74 1.34 15.00 -12.58
C THR A 74 2.09 13.72 -12.26
N VAL A 75 3.23 13.51 -12.94
CA VAL A 75 4.21 12.48 -12.60
C VAL A 75 5.40 13.16 -11.94
N ALA A 76 5.86 12.59 -10.83
CA ALA A 76 7.01 13.09 -10.08
C ALA A 76 8.09 12.01 -9.91
N LEU A 77 9.33 12.46 -9.91
CA LEU A 77 10.45 11.77 -9.30
C LEU A 77 10.46 12.13 -7.82
N VAL A 78 10.20 11.17 -6.97
CA VAL A 78 10.17 11.34 -5.50
C VAL A 78 11.46 10.78 -4.92
N ARG A 79 12.19 11.59 -4.18
CA ARG A 79 13.32 11.16 -3.36
C ARG A 79 12.79 10.64 -2.04
N LEU A 80 12.85 9.33 -1.83
CA LEU A 80 12.48 8.73 -0.56
C LEU A 80 13.42 9.21 0.54
N ALA A 81 12.92 9.31 1.78
CA ALA A 81 13.71 9.70 2.95
C ALA A 81 14.93 8.77 3.14
N GLU A 82 14.82 7.52 2.71
CA GLU A 82 15.87 6.53 2.78
C GLU A 82 16.91 6.60 1.64
N GLY A 83 16.69 7.44 0.63
CA GLY A 83 17.67 7.76 -0.41
C GLY A 83 17.25 7.49 -1.87
N PRO A 84 16.58 6.36 -2.22
CA PRO A 84 16.24 6.07 -3.61
C PRO A 84 15.28 7.08 -4.23
N LEU A 85 15.42 7.25 -5.55
CA LEU A 85 14.49 8.01 -6.38
C LEU A 85 13.46 7.06 -7.01
N VAL A 86 12.18 7.40 -6.90
CA VAL A 86 11.07 6.60 -7.46
C VAL A 86 10.21 7.46 -8.37
N THR A 87 9.79 6.91 -9.49
CA THR A 87 8.86 7.56 -10.41
C THR A 87 7.43 7.17 -10.05
N ALA A 88 6.57 8.13 -9.77
CA ALA A 88 5.19 7.87 -9.41
C ALA A 88 4.26 9.02 -9.84
N GLN A 89 2.98 8.72 -10.01
CA GLN A 89 1.96 9.76 -10.18
C GLN A 89 1.66 10.41 -8.84
N LEU A 90 1.40 11.72 -8.87
CA LEU A 90 0.84 12.44 -7.75
C LEU A 90 -0.68 12.28 -7.73
N THR A 91 -1.28 12.39 -6.55
CA THR A 91 -2.72 12.34 -6.33
C THR A 91 -3.08 13.28 -5.18
N ASP A 92 -4.36 13.67 -5.12
CA ASP A 92 -4.87 14.59 -4.09
C ASP A 92 -4.11 15.95 -4.08
N VAL A 93 -3.69 16.46 -5.26
CA VAL A 93 -3.00 17.74 -5.44
C VAL A 93 -3.33 18.30 -6.82
N GLU A 94 -3.54 19.62 -6.90
CA GLU A 94 -3.76 20.33 -8.16
C GLU A 94 -2.41 20.70 -8.81
N GLU A 95 -2.40 20.92 -10.13
CA GLU A 95 -1.16 21.13 -10.90
C GLU A 95 -0.37 22.36 -10.41
N ASP A 96 -1.06 23.44 -10.09
CA ASP A 96 -0.49 24.73 -9.67
C ASP A 96 0.04 24.71 -8.22
N GLU A 97 -0.33 23.70 -7.44
CA GLU A 97 0.14 23.52 -6.07
C GLU A 97 1.48 22.77 -6.00
N VAL A 98 1.89 22.06 -7.05
CA VAL A 98 3.08 21.20 -7.04
C VAL A 98 4.37 22.03 -7.13
N TYR A 99 5.32 21.78 -6.23
CA TYR A 99 6.65 22.39 -6.26
C TYR A 99 7.76 21.40 -5.89
N ILE A 100 8.99 21.69 -6.35
CA ILE A 100 10.19 20.89 -6.03
C ILE A 100 10.51 21.04 -4.54
N GLY A 101 10.74 19.93 -3.85
CA GLY A 101 10.95 19.86 -2.41
C GLY A 101 9.67 19.67 -1.60
N MET A 102 8.49 19.61 -2.24
CA MET A 102 7.24 19.33 -1.53
C MET A 102 7.32 17.97 -0.82
N PRO A 103 6.99 17.90 0.49
CA PRO A 103 6.94 16.64 1.21
C PRO A 103 5.72 15.83 0.77
N VAL A 104 5.93 14.53 0.52
CA VAL A 104 4.92 13.61 0.03
C VAL A 104 4.93 12.29 0.80
N GLU A 105 3.79 11.61 0.80
CA GLU A 105 3.62 10.28 1.38
C GLU A 105 3.00 9.28 0.38
N MET A 106 3.43 8.03 0.47
CA MET A 106 2.97 6.93 -0.36
C MET A 106 1.53 6.54 0.00
N VAL A 107 0.70 6.37 -1.02
CA VAL A 107 -0.64 5.80 -0.94
C VAL A 107 -0.83 4.72 -1.98
N THR A 108 -1.55 3.66 -1.64
CA THR A 108 -1.90 2.60 -2.58
C THR A 108 -3.13 3.00 -3.37
N ARG A 109 -3.02 3.06 -4.70
CA ARG A 109 -4.10 3.42 -5.62
C ARG A 109 -4.12 2.48 -6.82
N VAL A 110 -5.20 2.51 -7.59
CA VAL A 110 -5.26 1.85 -8.90
C VAL A 110 -4.30 2.60 -9.84
N LEU A 111 -3.35 1.86 -10.40
CA LEU A 111 -2.41 2.35 -11.41
C LEU A 111 -2.94 2.14 -12.82
N ARG A 112 -3.61 1.02 -13.07
CA ARG A 112 -4.15 0.65 -14.38
C ARG A 112 -5.28 -0.37 -14.25
N GLU A 113 -6.21 -0.33 -15.20
CA GLU A 113 -7.25 -1.34 -15.42
C GLU A 113 -6.89 -2.11 -16.71
N ASP A 114 -6.76 -3.45 -16.65
CA ASP A 114 -6.33 -4.26 -17.80
C ASP A 114 -7.50 -4.66 -18.72
N GLY A 115 -8.31 -3.68 -19.16
CA GLY A 115 -9.54 -3.89 -19.93
C GLY A 115 -10.75 -4.29 -19.07
N GLU A 116 -11.93 -4.44 -19.70
CA GLU A 116 -13.22 -4.61 -18.99
C GLU A 116 -13.31 -5.86 -18.10
N ARG A 117 -12.64 -6.95 -18.49
CA ARG A 117 -12.57 -8.20 -17.73
C ARG A 117 -11.19 -8.47 -17.16
N GLY A 118 -10.33 -7.45 -17.15
CA GLY A 118 -8.96 -7.56 -16.69
C GLY A 118 -8.78 -7.37 -15.20
N MET A 119 -7.53 -7.44 -14.78
CA MET A 119 -7.14 -7.22 -13.40
C MET A 119 -6.97 -5.73 -13.10
N LEU A 120 -7.40 -5.31 -11.90
CA LEU A 120 -7.05 -4.02 -11.33
C LEU A 120 -5.60 -4.07 -10.81
N VAL A 121 -4.73 -3.29 -11.42
CA VAL A 121 -3.33 -3.19 -11.04
C VAL A 121 -3.19 -2.09 -10.00
N TYR A 122 -3.02 -2.47 -8.73
CA TYR A 122 -2.73 -1.52 -7.66
C TYR A 122 -1.22 -1.23 -7.54
N GLY A 123 -0.88 -0.09 -6.97
CA GLY A 123 0.49 0.23 -6.58
C GLY A 123 0.60 1.60 -5.95
N TYR A 124 1.83 2.07 -5.78
CA TYR A 124 2.10 3.34 -5.12
C TYR A 124 1.80 4.53 -6.04
N LYS A 125 1.05 5.50 -5.51
CA LYS A 125 1.06 6.91 -5.90
C LYS A 125 1.54 7.72 -4.70
N PHE A 126 1.83 8.99 -4.90
CA PHE A 126 2.19 9.90 -3.81
C PHE A 126 1.17 11.02 -3.69
N ARG A 127 0.87 11.43 -2.47
CA ARG A 127 0.08 12.63 -2.19
C ARG A 127 0.90 13.59 -1.32
N PRO A 128 0.56 14.89 -1.28
CA PRO A 128 1.16 15.81 -0.33
C PRO A 128 1.08 15.25 1.09
N ALA A 129 2.19 15.30 1.82
CA ALA A 129 2.25 14.82 3.18
C ALA A 129 1.28 15.65 4.02
N ARG A 130 0.26 14.99 4.58
CA ARG A 130 -0.58 15.66 5.56
C ARG A 130 0.29 15.98 6.78
N PRO A 131 0.17 17.18 7.38
CA PRO A 131 0.76 17.39 8.68
C PRO A 131 0.24 16.29 9.59
N VAL A 132 1.17 15.54 10.19
CA VAL A 132 0.83 14.57 11.22
C VAL A 132 0.10 15.40 12.27
N ARG A 133 -1.23 15.24 12.38
CA ARG A 133 -1.93 15.69 13.59
C ARG A 133 -1.17 14.96 14.69
N ASP A 134 -0.40 15.69 15.48
CA ASP A 134 0.43 15.13 16.54
C ASP A 134 -0.36 14.01 17.19
N ALA A 135 0.23 12.82 17.22
CA ALA A 135 -0.40 11.64 17.73
C ALA A 135 -1.07 12.01 19.06
N ALA A 136 -2.40 12.13 19.05
CA ALA A 136 -3.16 12.18 20.29
C ALA A 136 -2.64 10.99 21.11
N PRO A 137 -2.23 11.20 22.38
CA PRO A 137 -1.61 10.16 23.16
C PRO A 137 -2.52 8.94 23.05
N LYS A 138 -1.97 7.81 22.59
CA LYS A 138 -2.69 6.54 22.47
C LYS A 138 -3.38 6.31 23.81
N ALA A 139 -4.67 6.61 23.91
CA ALA A 139 -5.49 6.08 24.98
C ALA A 139 -5.31 4.57 24.88
N ALA A 140 -4.77 3.99 25.94
CA ALA A 140 -4.49 2.57 26.04
C ALA A 140 -5.75 1.82 25.63
N THR A 141 -5.77 1.34 24.40
CA THR A 141 -6.83 0.46 23.93
C THR A 141 -6.45 -0.90 24.46
N GLU A 142 -7.06 -1.23 25.59
CA GLU A 142 -7.13 -2.57 26.17
C GLU A 142 -7.26 -3.59 25.03
N PRO A 143 -6.40 -4.62 24.96
CA PRO A 143 -6.38 -5.52 23.80
C PRO A 143 -7.74 -6.19 23.67
N ALA A 144 -8.35 -6.04 22.49
CA ALA A 144 -9.64 -6.63 22.14
C ALA A 144 -9.65 -8.12 22.51
N ARG A 145 -10.43 -8.45 23.54
CA ARG A 145 -10.75 -9.82 23.94
C ARG A 145 -11.42 -10.50 22.75
N VAL A 146 -10.72 -11.42 22.11
CA VAL A 146 -11.30 -12.29 21.08
C VAL A 146 -12.47 -13.03 21.76
N PRO A 147 -13.72 -12.88 21.28
CA PRO A 147 -14.83 -13.61 21.87
C PRO A 147 -14.63 -15.10 21.60
N GLU A 148 -14.57 -15.89 22.66
CA GLU A 148 -14.58 -17.36 22.58
C GLU A 148 -15.85 -17.82 21.84
N PRO A 149 -15.76 -18.78 20.91
CA PRO A 149 -16.93 -19.27 20.19
C PRO A 149 -17.90 -19.92 21.18
N ALA A 150 -19.15 -19.45 21.16
CA ALA A 150 -20.22 -19.96 22.01
C ALA A 150 -20.45 -21.45 21.76
N VAL A 151 -19.98 -22.30 22.67
CA VAL A 151 -20.38 -23.70 22.77
C VAL A 151 -21.80 -23.72 23.33
N SER A 152 -22.78 -23.96 22.47
CA SER A 152 -24.18 -24.11 22.87
C SER A 152 -24.35 -25.32 23.79
N ALA A 153 -24.83 -25.07 25.01
CA ALA A 153 -25.23 -26.10 25.97
C ALA A 153 -26.38 -26.98 25.42
N PRO A 154 -26.49 -28.25 25.85
CA PRO A 154 -27.43 -29.21 25.30
C PRO A 154 -28.90 -28.86 25.64
N ALA A 155 -29.79 -29.08 24.68
CA ALA A 155 -31.23 -28.88 24.84
C ALA A 155 -31.81 -29.80 25.92
N GLU A 156 -32.37 -29.22 26.99
CA GLU A 156 -33.14 -29.92 28.00
C GLU A 156 -34.48 -30.40 27.43
N VAL A 157 -34.73 -31.70 27.50
CA VAL A 157 -35.99 -32.34 27.12
C VAL A 157 -37.00 -32.14 28.26
N ARG A 158 -38.08 -31.38 28.01
CA ARG A 158 -39.19 -31.25 28.97
C ARG A 158 -40.13 -32.46 28.87
N PRO A 159 -40.52 -33.10 29.99
CA PRO A 159 -41.48 -34.20 29.96
C PRO A 159 -42.89 -33.67 29.69
N VAL A 160 -43.64 -34.38 28.84
CA VAL A 160 -45.06 -34.12 28.55
C VAL A 160 -45.90 -34.70 29.68
N ALA A 161 -46.68 -33.85 30.35
CA ALA A 161 -47.62 -34.25 31.38
C ALA A 161 -48.83 -34.99 30.77
N VAL A 162 -49.06 -36.23 31.20
CA VAL A 162 -50.27 -36.99 30.90
C VAL A 162 -51.38 -36.54 31.84
N GLN A 163 -52.38 -35.83 31.33
CA GLN A 163 -53.60 -35.52 32.09
C GLN A 163 -54.52 -36.74 32.10
N ALA A 164 -54.80 -37.23 33.30
CA ALA A 164 -55.87 -38.18 33.57
C ALA A 164 -57.22 -37.49 33.33
N VAL A 165 -58.05 -38.06 32.46
CA VAL A 165 -59.48 -37.79 32.37
C VAL A 165 -60.18 -38.98 33.01
N MET A 166 -60.87 -38.73 34.12
CA MET A 166 -61.80 -39.68 34.75
C MET A 166 -63.21 -39.42 34.23
N ALA A 167 -63.79 -40.46 33.64
CA ALA A 167 -65.20 -40.81 33.66
C ALA A 167 -65.29 -42.34 33.47
#